data_AF-A0A810KU10-F1
#
_entry.id   AF-A0A810KU10-F1
#
_cell.length_a   1.000
_cell.length_b   1.000
_cell.length_c   1.000
_cell.angle_alpha   90.00
_cell.angle_beta   90.00
_cell.angle_gamma   90.00
#
_symmetry.space_group_name_H-M   'P 1'
#
loop_
_entity.id
_entity.type
_entity.pdbx_description
1 polymer ?
#
loop_
_entity_poly.entity_id
_entity_poly.type
_entity_poly.pdbx_seq_one_letter_code
_entity_poly.pdbx_strand_id
1 'polypeptide(L)'
;MRIRHLVVAAAASAALVAIPAVPAAAHPAGPAAARPGTGSARPASSAITRPTTGSTSPAGSAIARPATNSARSPGSGTARPAGETRPASGCHAGTPANAEPTRRYFRDKAYLGPQPLPHHRPVGALLHGYRRLGGMTEATFETRYRDGDRWVYPPNDGFVVRDGRPVEHRETLLPGERIDRFGYPGGAYLAPTGTPFAQRALPPQNLDTPDGTPGSNYHEYCVVRPFAVDAGPIAAWFGQPGHGRQFKLDPAYVPAAGTALTVAWLLTHHYLTEQNPAA
;
A
#
# COMPACT_ATOMS: atom_id res chain seq x y z
N MET A 1 -19.86 15.78 -81.83
CA MET A 1 -18.77 16.00 -80.87
C MET A 1 -19.15 17.14 -79.92
N ARG A 2 -19.55 16.81 -78.69
CA ARG A 2 -19.65 17.71 -77.51
C ARG A 2 -20.02 16.83 -76.31
N ILE A 3 -18.99 16.35 -75.61
CA ILE A 3 -19.12 15.58 -74.36
C ILE A 3 -19.23 16.61 -73.23
N ARG A 4 -20.34 16.59 -72.49
CA ARG A 4 -20.52 17.40 -71.28
C ARG A 4 -20.05 16.58 -70.08
N HIS A 5 -18.99 17.02 -69.43
CA HIS A 5 -18.53 16.45 -68.16
C HIS A 5 -19.46 16.92 -67.03
N LEU A 6 -20.13 15.97 -66.38
CA LEU A 6 -20.92 16.20 -65.17
C LEU A 6 -20.00 15.96 -63.97
N VAL A 7 -19.72 17.00 -63.19
CA VAL A 7 -19.01 16.88 -61.90
C VAL A 7 -20.07 16.64 -60.82
N VAL A 8 -20.07 15.44 -60.22
CA VAL A 8 -20.90 15.11 -59.07
C VAL A 8 -20.08 15.35 -57.80
N ALA A 9 -20.45 16.37 -57.03
CA ALA A 9 -19.91 16.62 -55.70
C ALA A 9 -20.72 15.79 -54.67
N ALA A 10 -20.08 14.80 -54.04
CA ALA A 10 -20.66 14.04 -52.94
C ALA A 10 -20.41 14.78 -51.62
N ALA A 11 -21.47 15.33 -51.01
CA ALA A 11 -21.44 15.85 -49.65
C ALA A 11 -21.70 14.70 -48.67
N ALA A 12 -20.71 14.36 -47.84
CA ALA A 12 -20.87 13.39 -46.76
C ALA A 12 -21.34 14.13 -45.50
N SER A 13 -22.61 13.98 -45.14
CA SER A 13 -23.16 14.45 -43.86
C SER A 13 -22.90 13.39 -42.78
N ALA A 14 -22.00 13.67 -41.84
CA ALA A 14 -21.85 12.90 -40.62
C ALA A 14 -22.87 13.39 -39.58
N ALA A 15 -23.87 12.56 -39.29
CA ALA A 15 -24.81 12.79 -38.19
C ALA A 15 -24.13 12.45 -36.85
N LEU A 16 -23.95 13.47 -35.99
CA LEU A 16 -23.47 13.30 -34.62
C LEU A 16 -24.63 12.76 -33.77
N VAL A 17 -24.53 11.51 -33.31
CA VAL A 17 -25.48 10.94 -32.34
C VAL A 17 -25.11 11.47 -30.95
N ALA A 18 -25.95 12.32 -30.39
CA ALA A 18 -25.84 12.78 -29.01
C ALA A 18 -26.29 11.66 -28.06
N ILE A 19 -25.38 11.17 -27.22
CA ILE A 19 -25.70 10.26 -26.11
C ILE A 19 -26.26 11.12 -24.97
N PRO A 20 -27.47 10.84 -24.44
CA PRO A 20 -28.01 11.60 -23.32
C PRO A 20 -27.21 11.34 -22.05
N ALA A 21 -26.82 12.42 -21.36
CA ALA A 21 -26.22 12.36 -20.05
C ALA A 21 -27.24 11.85 -19.02
N VAL A 22 -26.90 10.77 -18.31
CA VAL A 22 -27.68 10.28 -17.17
C VAL A 22 -27.49 11.26 -16.00
N PRO A 23 -28.56 11.81 -15.41
CA PRO A 23 -28.44 12.74 -14.30
C PRO A 23 -27.93 12.01 -13.05
N ALA A 24 -26.94 12.60 -12.39
CA ALA A 24 -26.49 12.16 -11.08
C ALA A 24 -27.62 12.37 -10.06
N ALA A 25 -28.06 11.28 -9.43
CA ALA A 25 -29.05 11.33 -8.37
C ALA A 25 -28.50 12.14 -7.18
N ALA A 26 -29.29 13.13 -6.73
CA ALA A 26 -29.00 13.94 -5.56
C ALA A 26 -29.00 13.09 -4.28
N HIS A 27 -28.02 13.31 -3.41
CA HIS A 27 -27.96 12.70 -2.09
C HIS A 27 -28.86 13.43 -1.09
N PRO A 28 -29.67 12.72 -0.28
CA PRO A 28 -30.32 13.32 0.89
C PRO A 28 -29.32 13.50 2.04
N ALA A 29 -29.41 14.66 2.70
CA ALA A 29 -28.64 15.00 3.88
C ALA A 29 -29.04 14.12 5.08
N GLY A 30 -28.05 13.43 5.67
CA GLY A 30 -28.16 12.72 6.95
C GLY A 30 -27.62 13.58 8.11
N PRO A 31 -28.09 13.37 9.35
CA PRO A 31 -27.98 14.35 10.43
C PRO A 31 -26.60 14.41 11.09
N ALA A 32 -26.33 15.58 11.66
CA ALA A 32 -25.11 16.01 12.32
C ALA A 32 -24.60 15.05 13.42
N ALA A 33 -23.33 14.65 13.31
CA ALA A 33 -22.62 13.95 14.37
C ALA A 33 -22.06 14.95 15.40
N ALA A 34 -22.31 14.64 16.68
CA ALA A 34 -21.95 15.41 17.85
C ALA A 34 -20.43 15.53 18.07
N ARG A 35 -20.02 16.68 18.63
CA ARG A 35 -18.66 16.99 19.09
C ARG A 35 -18.30 16.19 20.34
N PRO A 36 -17.04 15.73 20.50
CA PRO A 36 -16.47 15.50 21.81
C PRO A 36 -15.56 16.66 22.24
N GLY A 37 -15.65 16.98 23.52
CA GLY A 37 -15.00 18.11 24.18
C GLY A 37 -13.51 17.95 24.43
N THR A 38 -12.93 19.11 24.71
CA THR A 38 -11.58 19.36 25.19
C THR A 38 -11.34 18.74 26.57
N GLY A 39 -10.23 18.01 26.72
CA GLY A 39 -9.76 17.52 28.00
C GLY A 39 -8.25 17.27 27.99
N SER A 40 -7.48 18.29 28.38
CA SER A 40 -6.06 18.18 28.72
C SER A 40 -5.86 17.26 29.93
N ALA A 41 -4.92 16.31 29.83
CA ALA A 41 -4.29 15.71 31.01
C ALA A 41 -2.84 15.32 30.71
N ARG A 42 -1.91 15.87 31.52
CA ARG A 42 -0.48 15.53 31.60
C ARG A 42 -0.31 14.12 32.16
N PRO A 43 0.77 13.38 31.84
CA PRO A 43 1.12 12.18 32.59
C PRO A 43 1.98 12.52 33.81
N ALA A 44 1.66 11.89 34.94
CA ALA A 44 2.50 11.85 36.14
C ALA A 44 3.33 10.56 36.13
N SER A 45 4.63 10.71 36.33
CA SER A 45 5.59 9.64 36.61
C SER A 45 5.25 8.88 37.89
N SER A 46 5.48 7.57 37.89
CA SER A 46 5.88 6.84 39.10
C SER A 46 6.67 5.59 38.72
N ALA A 47 7.90 5.54 39.22
CA ALA A 47 8.83 4.44 39.16
C ALA A 47 8.60 3.47 40.33
N ILE A 48 8.69 2.15 40.10
CA ILE A 48 8.89 1.15 41.17
C ILE A 48 9.79 0.00 40.66
N THR A 49 11.06 0.08 41.08
CA THR A 49 11.94 -0.90 41.75
C THR A 49 11.82 -2.42 41.51
N ARG A 50 13.00 -3.02 41.24
CA ARG A 50 13.37 -4.46 41.21
C ARG A 50 13.92 -4.93 42.57
N PRO A 51 13.80 -6.22 42.94
CA PRO A 51 14.99 -7.06 43.22
C PRO A 51 14.84 -8.52 42.68
N THR A 52 15.84 -9.17 42.03
CA THR A 52 16.94 -10.04 42.56
C THR A 52 16.48 -11.09 43.60
N THR A 53 16.77 -12.40 43.60
CA THR A 53 17.96 -13.22 43.19
C THR A 53 17.70 -14.71 43.46
N GLY A 54 18.45 -15.62 42.78
CA GLY A 54 18.89 -16.96 43.25
C GLY A 54 17.92 -18.13 43.09
N SER A 55 18.30 -19.41 42.97
CA SER A 55 19.59 -20.12 42.94
C SER A 55 19.33 -21.63 42.73
N THR A 56 20.29 -22.34 42.12
CA THR A 56 20.72 -23.75 42.38
C THR A 56 19.85 -24.97 41.98
N SER A 57 20.44 -25.80 41.11
CA SER A 57 20.27 -27.28 41.06
C SER A 57 20.92 -27.98 42.27
N PRO A 58 20.73 -29.30 42.47
CA PRO A 58 21.76 -30.24 42.02
C PRO A 58 21.27 -31.65 41.55
N ALA A 59 22.29 -32.43 41.16
CA ALA A 59 22.36 -33.73 40.49
C ALA A 59 21.84 -34.99 41.24
N GLY A 60 21.71 -36.09 40.48
CA GLY A 60 21.66 -37.46 40.96
C GLY A 60 22.18 -38.46 39.90
N SER A 61 23.26 -39.17 40.21
CA SER A 61 24.04 -40.12 39.38
C SER A 61 23.58 -41.58 39.51
N ALA A 62 23.83 -42.42 38.49
CA ALA A 62 24.30 -43.83 38.60
C ALA A 62 24.66 -44.41 37.19
N ILE A 63 25.93 -44.72 36.87
CA ILE A 63 26.65 -46.04 36.92
C ILE A 63 26.08 -47.09 35.92
N ALA A 64 26.79 -47.94 35.15
CA ALA A 64 28.08 -47.98 34.44
C ALA A 64 28.18 -49.36 33.69
N ARG A 65 28.57 -49.35 32.39
CA ARG A 65 29.43 -50.31 31.61
C ARG A 65 29.03 -51.81 31.43
N PRO A 66 29.73 -52.60 30.57
CA PRO A 66 30.13 -52.37 29.17
C PRO A 66 29.86 -53.58 28.25
N ALA A 67 29.91 -53.42 26.91
CA ALA A 67 30.23 -54.51 26.00
C ALA A 67 31.01 -54.00 24.78
N THR A 68 32.13 -54.68 24.53
CA THR A 68 33.10 -54.49 23.46
C THR A 68 32.56 -54.98 22.11
N ASN A 69 32.87 -54.28 21.02
CA ASN A 69 33.64 -54.86 19.92
C ASN A 69 34.05 -53.84 18.86
N SER A 70 35.23 -54.10 18.32
CA SER A 70 36.09 -53.24 17.53
C SER A 70 35.67 -53.08 16.06
N ALA A 71 35.87 -51.86 15.58
CA ALA A 71 36.49 -51.45 14.32
C ALA A 71 36.06 -52.11 12.98
N ARG A 72 35.50 -51.27 12.09
CA ARG A 72 35.99 -51.11 10.71
C ARG A 72 35.55 -49.76 10.12
N SER A 73 36.49 -49.03 9.54
CA SER A 73 36.30 -47.83 8.70
C SER A 73 37.37 -47.91 7.58
N PRO A 74 37.30 -47.20 6.44
CA PRO A 74 36.26 -46.30 5.94
C PRO A 74 35.77 -46.65 4.50
N GLY A 75 34.58 -46.19 4.15
CA GLY A 75 34.07 -46.15 2.77
C GLY A 75 33.61 -44.74 2.44
N SER A 76 34.45 -44.01 1.71
CA SER A 76 34.22 -42.65 1.24
C SER A 76 33.10 -42.60 0.20
N GLY A 77 31.96 -42.06 0.60
CA GLY A 77 30.88 -41.63 -0.28
C GLY A 77 30.19 -40.48 0.44
N THR A 78 30.64 -39.26 0.13
CA THR A 78 30.22 -38.01 0.75
C THR A 78 28.70 -37.90 0.84
N ALA A 79 28.16 -38.16 2.03
CA ALA A 79 26.84 -37.70 2.42
C ALA A 79 26.85 -36.18 2.30
N ARG A 80 26.15 -35.66 1.29
CA ARG A 80 25.91 -34.24 1.12
C ARG A 80 25.33 -33.74 2.46
N PRO A 81 25.96 -32.78 3.15
CA PRO A 81 25.32 -32.20 4.31
C PRO A 81 23.95 -31.71 3.83
N ALA A 82 22.91 -32.05 4.60
CA ALA A 82 21.60 -31.46 4.42
C ALA A 82 21.84 -29.95 4.43
N GLY A 83 21.73 -29.36 3.24
CA GLY A 83 21.97 -27.95 3.03
C GLY A 83 21.07 -27.22 4.02
N GLU A 84 21.72 -26.51 4.92
CA GLU A 84 21.22 -25.35 5.61
C GLU A 84 20.00 -24.80 4.88
N THR A 85 18.84 -24.86 5.54
CA THR A 85 17.58 -24.37 5.01
C THR A 85 17.80 -22.91 4.61
N ARG A 86 18.05 -22.65 3.32
CA ARG A 86 18.19 -21.30 2.79
C ARG A 86 16.95 -20.53 3.26
N PRO A 87 17.08 -19.37 3.94
CA PRO A 87 15.90 -18.66 4.37
C PRO A 87 15.04 -18.38 3.13
N ALA A 88 13.81 -18.87 3.16
CA ALA A 88 12.88 -18.81 2.05
C ALA A 88 12.37 -17.40 1.75
N SER A 89 12.93 -16.37 2.39
CA SER A 89 12.49 -14.99 2.16
C SER A 89 13.44 -14.33 1.16
N GLY A 90 13.03 -14.22 -0.10
CA GLY A 90 13.57 -13.24 -1.06
C GLY A 90 13.27 -11.79 -0.65
N CYS A 91 13.23 -11.51 0.65
CA CYS A 91 13.08 -10.20 1.24
C CYS A 91 14.49 -9.60 1.41
N HIS A 92 14.72 -8.43 0.84
CA HIS A 92 15.95 -7.66 0.96
C HIS A 92 15.72 -6.49 1.91
N ALA A 93 15.87 -6.76 3.21
CA ALA A 93 15.64 -5.76 4.25
C ALA A 93 16.53 -4.53 4.05
N GLY A 94 15.93 -3.34 4.08
CA GLY A 94 16.66 -2.08 3.99
C GLY A 94 15.72 -0.88 3.93
N THR A 95 16.19 0.25 4.43
CA THR A 95 15.46 1.52 4.35
C THR A 95 15.96 2.31 3.13
N PRO A 96 15.09 2.72 2.21
CA PRO A 96 15.49 3.61 1.13
C PRO A 96 16.06 4.92 1.67
N ALA A 97 17.04 5.49 0.96
CA ALA A 97 17.56 6.81 1.32
C ALA A 97 16.48 7.88 1.17
N ASN A 98 16.56 8.92 2.02
CA ASN A 98 15.71 10.08 1.88
C ASN A 98 15.99 10.80 0.57
N ALA A 99 14.94 11.27 -0.09
CA ALA A 99 15.03 12.03 -1.33
C ALA A 99 14.83 13.53 -1.08
N GLU A 100 15.14 14.32 -2.10
CA GLU A 100 14.90 15.76 -2.06
C GLU A 100 13.40 16.07 -1.89
N PRO A 101 13.04 16.96 -0.94
CA PRO A 101 11.66 17.32 -0.71
C PRO A 101 10.99 17.97 -1.92
N THR A 102 9.68 17.78 -2.07
CA THR A 102 8.90 18.45 -3.11
C THR A 102 8.78 19.95 -2.83
N ARG A 103 9.32 20.76 -3.74
CA ARG A 103 9.31 22.24 -3.63
C ARG A 103 8.47 22.93 -4.70
N ARG A 104 8.05 22.20 -5.74
CA ARG A 104 7.30 22.73 -6.88
C ARG A 104 6.09 21.85 -7.11
N TYR A 105 4.94 22.49 -7.32
CA TYR A 105 3.67 21.83 -7.42
C TYR A 105 2.97 22.19 -8.72
N PHE A 106 2.08 21.30 -9.18
CA PHE A 106 1.33 21.55 -10.40
C PHE A 106 0.43 22.77 -10.22
N ARG A 107 0.64 23.81 -11.05
CA ARG A 107 -0.04 25.10 -10.97
C ARG A 107 0.05 25.75 -9.58
N ASP A 108 1.20 25.57 -8.92
CA ASP A 108 1.53 26.13 -7.61
C ASP A 108 0.55 25.73 -6.48
N LYS A 109 -0.14 24.60 -6.66
CA LYS A 109 -1.13 24.06 -5.70
C LYS A 109 -0.64 22.75 -5.11
N ALA A 110 -0.29 22.75 -3.82
CA ALA A 110 0.31 21.58 -3.15
C ALA A 110 -0.52 20.30 -3.27
N TYR A 111 -1.84 20.38 -3.09
CA TYR A 111 -2.73 19.23 -3.22
C TYR A 111 -2.79 18.64 -4.64
N LEU A 112 -2.35 19.37 -5.67
CA LEU A 112 -2.23 18.83 -7.02
C LEU A 112 -0.93 18.04 -7.23
N GLY A 113 -0.07 17.90 -6.22
CA GLY A 113 1.12 17.06 -6.26
C GLY A 113 2.31 17.69 -6.98
N PRO A 114 3.44 16.96 -7.12
CA PRO A 114 4.72 17.52 -7.54
C PRO A 114 4.73 17.91 -9.02
N GLN A 115 5.52 18.93 -9.37
CA GLN A 115 5.82 19.30 -10.76
C GLN A 115 7.34 19.55 -10.92
N PRO A 116 8.05 18.83 -11.81
CA PRO A 116 7.55 17.75 -12.69
C PRO A 116 7.13 16.50 -11.92
N LEU A 117 6.46 15.57 -12.61
CA LEU A 117 6.18 14.25 -12.04
C LEU A 117 7.49 13.47 -11.81
N PRO A 118 7.55 12.60 -10.78
CA PRO A 118 8.66 11.67 -10.60
C PRO A 118 8.86 10.80 -11.84
N HIS A 119 10.11 10.61 -12.25
CA HIS A 119 10.45 9.85 -13.46
C HIS A 119 11.54 8.79 -13.22
N HIS A 120 12.27 8.88 -12.11
CA HIS A 120 13.24 7.86 -11.72
C HIS A 120 12.56 6.64 -11.10
N ARG A 121 13.22 5.48 -11.20
CA ARG A 121 12.76 4.26 -10.54
C ARG A 121 12.85 4.39 -9.02
N PRO A 122 11.98 3.69 -8.26
CA PRO A 122 10.91 2.82 -8.75
C PRO A 122 9.66 3.58 -9.23
N VAL A 123 9.39 4.76 -8.66
CA VAL A 123 8.10 5.48 -8.82
C VAL A 123 7.78 5.84 -10.26
N GLY A 124 8.75 6.32 -11.04
CA GLY A 124 8.52 6.72 -12.43
C GLY A 124 7.94 5.62 -13.31
N ALA A 125 8.30 4.35 -13.07
CA ALA A 125 7.74 3.20 -13.79
C ALA A 125 6.26 2.93 -13.43
N LEU A 126 5.85 3.31 -12.22
CA LEU A 126 4.48 3.14 -11.72
C LEU A 126 3.52 4.23 -12.25
N LEU A 127 4.04 5.29 -12.86
CA LEU A 127 3.23 6.40 -13.38
C LEU A 127 2.74 6.21 -14.81
N HIS A 128 2.95 5.03 -15.42
CA HIS A 128 2.41 4.77 -16.75
C HIS A 128 0.87 4.88 -16.76
N GLY A 129 0.34 5.60 -17.74
CA GLY A 129 -1.10 5.86 -17.84
C GLY A 129 -1.67 6.83 -16.80
N TYR A 130 -0.87 7.33 -15.84
CA TYR A 130 -1.34 8.32 -14.87
C TYR A 130 -1.59 9.67 -15.54
N ARG A 131 -2.82 10.17 -15.42
CA ARG A 131 -3.23 11.50 -15.85
C ARG A 131 -3.71 12.26 -14.63
N ARG A 132 -2.91 13.19 -14.10
CA ARG A 132 -3.15 13.90 -12.83
C ARG A 132 -4.61 14.28 -12.54
N LEU A 133 -5.32 14.85 -13.51
CA LEU A 133 -6.72 15.29 -13.36
C LEU A 133 -7.72 14.40 -14.12
N GLY A 134 -7.31 13.24 -14.64
CA GLY A 134 -8.19 12.33 -15.39
C GLY A 134 -8.74 12.90 -16.70
N GLY A 135 -8.15 13.99 -17.23
CA GLY A 135 -8.68 14.73 -18.36
C GLY A 135 -9.72 15.81 -18.00
N MET A 136 -10.02 16.00 -16.71
CA MET A 136 -10.87 17.08 -16.23
C MET A 136 -10.12 18.41 -16.19
N THR A 137 -10.89 19.51 -16.14
CA THR A 137 -10.35 20.79 -15.68
C THR A 137 -10.08 20.73 -14.18
N GLU A 138 -9.25 21.64 -13.69
CA GLU A 138 -8.96 21.78 -12.26
C GLU A 138 -10.21 22.11 -11.45
N ALA A 139 -11.04 23.04 -11.91
CA ALA A 139 -12.30 23.38 -11.24
C ALA A 139 -13.21 22.16 -11.10
N THR A 140 -13.38 21.37 -12.17
CA THR A 140 -14.16 20.13 -12.11
C THR A 140 -13.56 19.09 -11.15
N PHE A 141 -12.23 18.96 -11.15
CA PHE A 141 -11.54 18.04 -10.25
C PHE A 141 -11.74 18.44 -8.78
N GLU A 142 -11.61 19.73 -8.47
CA GLU A 142 -11.81 20.27 -7.12
C GLU A 142 -13.24 20.10 -6.65
N THR A 143 -14.23 20.52 -7.44
CA THR A 143 -15.65 20.36 -7.10
C THR A 143 -16.02 18.92 -6.79
N ARG A 144 -15.38 17.95 -7.46
CA ARG A 144 -15.70 16.53 -7.28
C ARG A 144 -15.01 15.88 -6.08
N TYR A 145 -13.80 16.33 -5.75
CA TYR A 145 -12.90 15.58 -4.86
C TYR A 145 -12.40 16.35 -3.66
N ARG A 146 -12.81 17.62 -3.48
CA ARG A 146 -12.36 18.48 -2.38
C ARG A 146 -13.57 19.01 -1.60
N ASP A 147 -13.39 19.10 -0.29
CA ASP A 147 -14.24 19.87 0.63
C ASP A 147 -13.32 20.77 1.47
N GLY A 148 -13.30 22.07 1.18
CA GLY A 148 -12.33 23.01 1.74
C GLY A 148 -10.89 22.60 1.44
N ASP A 149 -10.14 22.22 2.49
CA ASP A 149 -8.76 21.68 2.45
C ASP A 149 -8.67 20.15 2.64
N ARG A 150 -9.82 19.45 2.78
CA ARG A 150 -9.89 17.98 2.87
C ARG A 150 -10.23 17.28 1.54
N TRP A 151 -9.62 16.13 1.32
CA TRP A 151 -10.00 15.24 0.22
C TRP A 151 -11.32 14.53 0.54
N VAL A 152 -12.20 14.43 -0.45
CA VAL A 152 -13.38 13.56 -0.42
C VAL A 152 -12.95 12.19 -0.95
N TYR A 153 -12.77 11.23 -0.03
CA TYR A 153 -12.40 9.86 -0.35
C TYR A 153 -13.63 9.02 -0.78
N PRO A 154 -13.42 7.92 -1.53
CA PRO A 154 -14.52 7.04 -1.92
C PRO A 154 -15.16 6.38 -0.68
N PRO A 155 -16.45 6.04 -0.74
CA PRO A 155 -17.08 5.20 0.29
C PRO A 155 -16.51 3.78 0.27
N ASN A 156 -16.91 2.95 1.24
CA ASN A 156 -16.58 1.52 1.29
C ASN A 156 -15.07 1.25 1.26
N ASP A 157 -14.29 2.09 1.93
CA ASP A 157 -12.83 2.00 1.98
C ASP A 157 -12.17 1.95 0.59
N GLY A 158 -12.84 2.47 -0.44
CA GLY A 158 -12.35 2.48 -1.80
C GLY A 158 -12.42 1.13 -2.53
N PHE A 159 -13.11 0.12 -2.00
CA PHE A 159 -13.37 -1.12 -2.75
C PHE A 159 -14.46 -0.91 -3.82
N VAL A 160 -14.34 -1.62 -4.94
CA VAL A 160 -15.39 -1.68 -5.96
C VAL A 160 -16.67 -2.20 -5.32
N VAL A 161 -17.81 -1.59 -5.65
CA VAL A 161 -19.13 -2.06 -5.23
C VAL A 161 -19.79 -2.84 -6.36
N ARG A 162 -20.29 -4.04 -6.04
CA ARG A 162 -21.14 -4.84 -6.93
C ARG A 162 -22.38 -5.28 -6.15
N ASP A 163 -23.55 -5.12 -6.77
CA ASP A 163 -24.85 -5.47 -6.17
C ASP A 163 -25.08 -4.84 -4.78
N GLY A 164 -24.62 -3.58 -4.63
CA GLY A 164 -24.75 -2.80 -3.40
C GLY A 164 -23.79 -3.21 -2.27
N ARG A 165 -22.83 -4.11 -2.52
CA ARG A 165 -21.85 -4.55 -1.52
C ARG A 165 -20.41 -4.30 -2.00
N PRO A 166 -19.49 -3.95 -1.09
CA PRO A 166 -18.06 -3.92 -1.39
C PRO A 166 -17.60 -5.31 -1.84
N VAL A 167 -16.79 -5.36 -2.89
CA VAL A 167 -16.10 -6.56 -3.35
C VAL A 167 -14.78 -6.63 -2.61
N GLU A 168 -14.82 -7.24 -1.43
CA GLU A 168 -13.65 -7.49 -0.59
C GLU A 168 -13.74 -8.88 0.04
N HIS A 169 -12.60 -9.47 0.36
CA HIS A 169 -12.52 -10.73 1.07
C HIS A 169 -11.32 -10.73 2.02
N ARG A 170 -11.43 -11.48 3.12
CA ARG A 170 -10.30 -11.71 4.01
C ARG A 170 -9.26 -12.55 3.28
N GLU A 171 -8.02 -12.08 3.27
CA GLU A 171 -6.88 -12.77 2.71
C GLU A 171 -5.70 -12.79 3.67
N THR A 172 -4.93 -13.88 3.69
CA THR A 172 -3.69 -13.96 4.47
C THR A 172 -2.51 -13.74 3.56
N LEU A 173 -1.77 -12.64 3.78
CA LEU A 173 -0.49 -12.41 3.13
C LEU A 173 0.56 -13.33 3.75
N LEU A 174 1.31 -14.04 2.92
CA LEU A 174 2.29 -15.05 3.31
C LEU A 174 3.73 -14.51 3.26
N PRO A 175 4.66 -15.09 4.03
CA PRO A 175 6.06 -14.71 3.96
C PRO A 175 6.63 -14.74 2.53
N GLY A 176 7.35 -13.70 2.16
CA GLY A 176 7.93 -13.51 0.82
C GLY A 176 7.07 -12.69 -0.14
N GLU A 177 5.79 -12.45 0.16
CA GLU A 177 4.97 -11.54 -0.64
C GLU A 177 5.47 -10.09 -0.57
N ARG A 178 5.47 -9.40 -1.71
CA ARG A 178 5.92 -8.00 -1.82
C ARG A 178 4.73 -7.07 -2.00
N ILE A 179 4.64 -6.09 -1.11
CA ILE A 179 3.57 -5.10 -1.08
C ILE A 179 4.18 -3.70 -0.95
N ASP A 180 3.49 -2.68 -1.42
CA ASP A 180 4.02 -1.31 -1.43
C ASP A 180 2.95 -0.28 -1.05
N ARG A 181 3.38 0.96 -0.80
CA ARG A 181 2.51 2.08 -0.44
C ARG A 181 3.09 3.41 -0.87
N PHE A 182 2.21 4.35 -1.23
CA PHE A 182 2.49 5.78 -1.31
C PHE A 182 1.94 6.49 -0.08
N GLY A 183 2.80 7.01 0.77
CA GLY A 183 2.47 7.70 2.00
C GLY A 183 3.04 7.03 3.25
N TYR A 184 3.07 7.78 4.35
CA TYR A 184 3.66 7.36 5.61
C TYR A 184 3.14 6.01 6.13
N PRO A 185 3.97 5.27 6.90
CA PRO A 185 3.63 3.96 7.45
C PRO A 185 2.57 4.00 8.57
N GLY A 186 2.10 5.18 8.99
CA GLY A 186 0.95 5.30 9.89
C GLY A 186 -0.40 4.93 9.25
N GLY A 187 -0.45 4.69 7.94
CA GLY A 187 -1.67 4.28 7.24
C GLY A 187 -1.96 2.78 7.30
N ALA A 188 -3.11 2.40 6.75
CA ALA A 188 -3.63 1.03 6.74
C ALA A 188 -3.85 0.43 5.34
N TYR A 189 -3.49 1.15 4.27
CA TYR A 189 -3.74 0.72 2.88
C TYR A 189 -2.43 0.39 2.17
N LEU A 190 -2.35 -0.77 1.54
CA LEU A 190 -1.22 -1.23 0.73
C LEU A 190 -1.73 -1.77 -0.60
N ALA A 191 -0.81 -2.06 -1.52
CA ALA A 191 -1.12 -2.77 -2.76
C ALA A 191 -0.02 -3.79 -3.06
N PRO A 192 -0.23 -4.75 -3.97
CA PRO A 192 0.86 -5.55 -4.52
C PRO A 192 1.94 -4.67 -5.13
N THR A 193 3.21 -5.00 -4.89
CA THR A 193 4.33 -4.23 -5.46
C THR A 193 4.23 -4.15 -6.97
N GLY A 194 4.42 -2.95 -7.52
CA GLY A 194 4.34 -2.72 -8.97
C GLY A 194 2.95 -2.31 -9.46
N THR A 195 1.95 -2.23 -8.58
CA THR A 195 0.62 -1.72 -8.95
C THR A 195 0.75 -0.28 -9.47
N PRO A 196 0.28 0.03 -10.70
CA PRO A 196 0.39 1.37 -11.28
C PRO A 196 -0.34 2.41 -10.43
N PHE A 197 0.17 3.64 -10.35
CA PHE A 197 -0.42 4.70 -9.52
C PHE A 197 -1.87 5.02 -9.93
N ALA A 198 -2.16 5.04 -11.23
CA ALA A 198 -3.52 5.21 -11.75
C ALA A 198 -4.48 4.08 -11.31
N GLN A 199 -3.95 2.88 -11.06
CA GLN A 199 -4.75 1.76 -10.58
C GLN A 199 -5.02 1.80 -9.08
N ARG A 200 -4.34 2.69 -8.34
CA ARG A 200 -4.52 2.88 -6.90
C ARG A 200 -5.56 3.93 -6.55
N ALA A 201 -6.01 4.73 -7.53
CA ALA A 201 -6.97 5.81 -7.34
C ALA A 201 -6.63 6.71 -6.13
N LEU A 202 -5.36 7.11 -6.02
CA LEU A 202 -4.85 8.02 -4.98
C LEU A 202 -4.88 9.47 -5.45
N PRO A 203 -5.01 10.45 -4.54
CA PRO A 203 -4.95 11.86 -4.91
C PRO A 203 -3.52 12.23 -5.32
N PRO A 204 -3.34 13.28 -6.16
CA PRO A 204 -2.03 13.65 -6.69
C PRO A 204 -0.97 13.93 -5.63
N GLN A 205 -1.39 14.46 -4.48
CA GLN A 205 -0.52 14.77 -3.34
C GLN A 205 0.22 13.55 -2.78
N ASN A 206 -0.28 12.32 -2.99
CA ASN A 206 0.43 11.10 -2.57
C ASN A 206 1.73 10.87 -3.35
N LEU A 207 2.03 11.66 -4.38
CA LEU A 207 3.32 11.64 -5.08
C LEU A 207 4.33 12.66 -4.53
N ASP A 208 3.92 13.50 -3.57
CA ASP A 208 4.84 14.43 -2.91
C ASP A 208 5.92 13.67 -2.14
N THR A 209 7.08 14.30 -2.02
CA THR A 209 8.19 13.85 -1.17
C THR A 209 8.25 14.79 0.03
N PRO A 210 7.69 14.41 1.18
CA PRO A 210 7.89 15.13 2.42
C PRO A 210 9.35 15.09 2.89
N ASP A 211 9.72 16.04 3.75
CA ASP A 211 11.03 16.07 4.39
C ASP A 211 11.31 14.75 5.14
N GLY A 212 12.51 14.20 4.94
CA GLY A 212 12.96 12.99 5.63
C GLY A 212 12.27 11.70 5.18
N THR A 213 11.73 11.66 3.95
CA THR A 213 11.11 10.45 3.37
C THR A 213 11.80 10.02 2.08
N PRO A 214 11.65 8.75 1.67
CA PRO A 214 11.98 8.31 0.31
C PRO A 214 11.20 9.09 -0.75
N GLY A 215 11.69 9.05 -2.00
CA GLY A 215 11.05 9.73 -3.12
C GLY A 215 9.56 9.38 -3.25
N SER A 216 8.71 10.41 -3.36
CA SER A 216 7.25 10.32 -3.39
C SER A 216 6.61 9.64 -2.17
N ASN A 217 7.32 9.60 -1.05
CA ASN A 217 6.89 8.85 0.14
C ASN A 217 6.54 7.39 -0.21
N TYR A 218 7.29 6.81 -1.16
CA TYR A 218 7.04 5.48 -1.68
C TYR A 218 7.84 4.45 -0.89
N HIS A 219 7.14 3.40 -0.45
CA HIS A 219 7.67 2.35 0.40
C HIS A 219 7.39 0.99 -0.21
N GLU A 220 8.37 0.08 -0.17
CA GLU A 220 8.19 -1.33 -0.50
C GLU A 220 8.43 -2.16 0.75
N TYR A 221 7.64 -3.20 0.92
CA TYR A 221 7.67 -4.10 2.06
C TYR A 221 7.70 -5.54 1.58
N CYS A 222 8.33 -6.39 2.37
CA CYS A 222 8.24 -7.82 2.23
C CYS A 222 7.59 -8.41 3.48
N VAL A 223 6.64 -9.32 3.29
CA VAL A 223 5.99 -10.03 4.38
C VAL A 223 6.98 -11.02 4.98
N VAL A 224 7.19 -10.94 6.29
CA VAL A 224 8.10 -11.85 7.02
C VAL A 224 7.34 -12.79 7.96
N ARG A 225 6.13 -12.41 8.38
CA ARG A 225 5.21 -13.25 9.16
C ARG A 225 3.82 -13.11 8.57
N PRO A 226 3.04 -14.21 8.45
CA PRO A 226 1.70 -14.12 7.89
C PRO A 226 0.78 -13.24 8.73
N PHE A 227 -0.07 -12.47 8.07
CA PHE A 227 -1.16 -11.71 8.68
C PHE A 227 -2.32 -11.55 7.70
N ALA A 228 -3.53 -11.34 8.21
CA ALA A 228 -4.71 -11.18 7.38
C ALA A 228 -5.05 -9.71 7.12
N VAL A 229 -5.66 -9.46 5.96
CA VAL A 229 -6.12 -8.16 5.45
C VAL A 229 -7.48 -8.32 4.77
N ASP A 230 -8.20 -7.23 4.61
CA ASP A 230 -9.25 -7.17 3.58
C ASP A 230 -8.59 -6.89 2.23
N ALA A 231 -8.84 -7.74 1.26
CA ALA A 231 -8.28 -7.65 -0.08
C ALA A 231 -9.39 -7.50 -1.12
N GLY A 232 -9.14 -6.73 -2.18
CA GLY A 232 -10.15 -6.52 -3.21
C GLY A 232 -9.76 -5.48 -4.26
N PRO A 233 -10.53 -5.38 -5.35
CA PRO A 233 -10.35 -4.37 -6.38
C PRO A 233 -10.67 -2.95 -5.88
N ILE A 234 -9.84 -1.99 -6.30
CA ILE A 234 -9.95 -0.57 -5.98
C ILE A 234 -10.98 0.09 -6.92
N ALA A 235 -11.89 0.88 -6.38
CA ALA A 235 -12.85 1.67 -7.14
C ALA A 235 -12.18 2.83 -7.88
N ALA A 236 -12.74 3.22 -9.03
CA ALA A 236 -12.32 4.41 -9.74
C ALA A 236 -12.56 5.66 -8.87
N TRP A 237 -11.53 6.47 -8.67
CA TRP A 237 -11.61 7.71 -7.88
C TRP A 237 -10.50 8.70 -8.28
N PHE A 238 -10.58 9.96 -7.82
CA PHE A 238 -9.61 11.03 -8.13
C PHE A 238 -9.23 11.13 -9.63
N GLY A 239 -10.21 10.95 -10.52
CA GLY A 239 -10.01 10.97 -11.97
C GLY A 239 -9.20 9.81 -12.55
N GLN A 240 -8.88 8.80 -11.73
CA GLN A 240 -8.15 7.61 -12.14
C GLN A 240 -9.09 6.39 -12.26
N PRO A 241 -8.75 5.42 -13.12
CA PRO A 241 -9.57 4.23 -13.31
C PRO A 241 -9.64 3.32 -12.07
N GLY A 242 -8.63 3.33 -11.20
CA GLY A 242 -8.57 2.31 -10.14
C GLY A 242 -8.39 0.92 -10.76
N HIS A 243 -9.15 -0.06 -10.26
CA HIS A 243 -9.11 -1.47 -10.65
C HIS A 243 -7.81 -2.22 -10.35
N GLY A 244 -6.83 -1.57 -9.70
CA GLY A 244 -5.77 -2.25 -9.00
C GLY A 244 -6.32 -3.04 -7.82
N ARG A 245 -5.45 -3.78 -7.16
CA ARG A 245 -5.80 -4.52 -5.95
C ARG A 245 -5.25 -3.80 -4.74
N GLN A 246 -6.08 -3.64 -3.70
CA GLN A 246 -5.63 -3.11 -2.42
C GLN A 246 -5.69 -4.17 -1.32
N PHE A 247 -4.91 -3.90 -0.28
CA PHE A 247 -4.94 -4.56 1.01
C PHE A 247 -5.21 -3.51 2.07
N LYS A 248 -6.25 -3.72 2.88
CA LYS A 248 -6.57 -2.88 4.01
C LYS A 248 -6.33 -3.66 5.31
N LEU A 249 -5.59 -3.06 6.22
CA LEU A 249 -5.40 -3.63 7.55
C LEU A 249 -6.71 -3.53 8.36
N ASP A 250 -7.11 -4.64 8.98
CA ASP A 250 -8.23 -4.70 9.92
C ASP A 250 -7.73 -5.15 11.31
N PRO A 251 -7.91 -4.34 12.36
CA PRO A 251 -7.65 -4.72 13.75
C PRO A 251 -8.24 -6.08 14.17
N ALA A 252 -9.37 -6.50 13.60
CA ALA A 252 -10.01 -7.77 13.88
C ALA A 252 -9.13 -8.98 13.50
N TYR A 253 -8.19 -8.82 12.57
CA TYR A 253 -7.31 -9.88 12.10
C TYR A 253 -5.97 -9.93 12.82
N VAL A 254 -5.60 -8.85 13.54
CA VAL A 254 -4.36 -8.77 14.33
C VAL A 254 -4.69 -8.28 15.76
N PRO A 255 -5.29 -9.14 16.61
CA PRO A 255 -5.76 -8.71 17.94
C PRO A 255 -4.66 -8.14 18.84
N ALA A 256 -3.41 -8.58 18.67
CA ALA A 256 -2.26 -8.06 19.42
C ALA A 256 -1.98 -6.57 19.15
N ALA A 257 -2.37 -6.06 17.97
CA ALA A 257 -2.24 -4.66 17.63
C ALA A 257 -3.46 -3.83 18.09
N GLY A 258 -4.66 -4.42 18.02
CA GLY A 258 -5.90 -3.72 18.30
C GLY A 258 -6.01 -2.41 17.49
N THR A 259 -6.41 -1.33 18.15
CA THR A 259 -6.54 -0.01 17.52
C THR A 259 -5.22 0.65 17.11
N ALA A 260 -4.07 0.09 17.51
CA ALA A 260 -2.75 0.58 17.12
C ALA A 260 -2.26 0.01 15.77
N LEU A 261 -3.04 -0.86 15.11
CA LEU A 261 -2.65 -1.52 13.88
C LEU A 261 -2.40 -0.49 12.75
N THR A 262 -1.16 -0.44 12.30
CA THR A 262 -0.67 0.37 11.19
C THR A 262 0.47 -0.38 10.49
N VAL A 263 0.90 0.08 9.32
CA VAL A 263 2.11 -0.48 8.68
C VAL A 263 3.34 -0.29 9.58
N ALA A 264 3.45 0.85 10.28
CA ALA A 264 4.51 1.10 11.26
C ALA A 264 4.50 0.05 12.38
N TRP A 265 3.31 -0.29 12.91
CA TRP A 265 3.18 -1.34 13.91
C TRP A 265 3.66 -2.69 13.36
N LEU A 266 3.28 -3.05 12.14
CA LEU A 266 3.70 -4.30 11.49
C LEU A 266 5.22 -4.36 11.29
N LEU A 267 5.87 -3.25 10.96
CA LEU A 267 7.34 -3.15 10.89
C LEU A 267 7.99 -3.38 12.25
N THR A 268 7.55 -2.65 13.29
CA THR A 268 8.10 -2.76 14.65
C THR A 268 7.95 -4.15 15.25
N HIS A 269 6.87 -4.87 14.90
CA HIS A 269 6.58 -6.21 15.42
C HIS A 269 7.02 -7.34 14.46
N HIS A 270 7.81 -6.99 13.44
CA HIS A 270 8.40 -7.93 12.48
C HIS A 270 7.36 -8.82 11.78
N TYR A 271 6.25 -8.22 11.33
CA TYR A 271 5.35 -8.79 10.31
C TYR A 271 5.76 -8.39 8.91
N LEU A 272 6.30 -7.18 8.78
CA LEU A 272 6.88 -6.63 7.55
C LEU A 272 8.34 -6.28 7.78
N THR A 273 9.11 -6.23 6.69
CA THR A 273 10.40 -5.55 6.64
C THR A 273 10.41 -4.60 5.44
N GLU A 274 10.89 -3.37 5.65
CA GLU A 274 11.09 -2.40 4.57
C GLU A 274 12.10 -2.98 3.56
N GLN A 275 11.85 -2.78 2.29
CA GLN A 275 12.74 -3.15 1.21
C GLN A 275 13.48 -1.92 0.72
N ASN A 276 14.75 -2.11 0.37
CA ASN A 276 15.48 -1.12 -0.40
C ASN A 276 15.53 -1.56 -1.87
N PRO A 277 14.60 -1.13 -2.73
CA PRO A 277 14.58 -1.52 -4.14
C PRO A 277 15.74 -0.93 -4.97
N ALA A 278 16.55 -0.05 -4.37
CA ALA A 278 17.76 0.51 -4.98
C ALA A 278 19.06 -0.18 -4.52
N ALA A 279 18.97 -1.17 -3.60
CA ALA A 279 20.10 -1.98 -3.14
C ALA A 279 20.41 -3.15 -4.08
#